data_AF-A0A1X7TYE2-F1
#
_entry.id   AF-A0A1X7TYE2-F1
#
_cell.length_a   1.000
_cell.length_b   1.000
_cell.length_c   1.000
_cell.angle_alpha   90.00
_cell.angle_beta   90.00
_cell.angle_gamma   90.00
#
_symmetry.space_group_name_H-M   'P 1'
#
loop_
_entity.id
_entity.type
_entity.pdbx_description
1 polymer ?
#
loop_
_entity_poly.entity_id
_entity_poly.type
_entity_poly.pdbx_seq_one_letter_code
_entity_poly.pdbx_strand_id
1 'polypeptide(L)'
;MEVNELIHYCGFLHGADSDVVTCKDLFEPVLTSAGICFTFNGTNKLANSTGIRYGLKLVLNIQQKERPSFNGKLGVKLVIHNGRDIARPYLYGISIPPGFAVDVGVRKMATQDETSEAKCIDGMNLPFFPSDKFEYSQFACRENAVAENIAKRSKCNCVV
;
A
#
# COMPACT_ATOMS: atom_id res chain seq x y z
N MET A 1 0.41 10.53 14.21
CA MET A 1 -0.82 9.76 13.95
C MET A 1 -0.49 8.35 14.31
N GLU A 2 -1.09 7.83 15.37
CA GLU A 2 -1.01 6.41 15.66
C GLU A 2 -2.11 5.67 14.88
N VAL A 3 -1.91 4.37 14.63
CA VAL A 3 -2.94 3.50 14.03
C VAL A 3 -4.26 3.64 14.79
N ASN A 4 -4.17 3.81 16.11
CA ASN A 4 -5.31 3.91 17.00
C ASN A 4 -6.17 5.16 16.83
N GLU A 5 -5.58 6.26 16.39
CA GLU A 5 -6.28 7.52 16.15
C GLU A 5 -6.99 7.54 14.80
N LEU A 6 -6.39 6.90 13.79
CA LEU A 6 -6.93 6.87 12.43
C LEU A 6 -8.00 5.81 12.25
N ILE A 7 -7.74 4.59 12.71
CA ILE A 7 -8.63 3.45 12.47
C ILE A 7 -9.59 3.36 13.66
N HIS A 8 -10.82 3.83 13.48
CA HIS A 8 -11.84 3.71 14.53
C HIS A 8 -12.35 2.27 14.64
N TYR A 9 -12.59 1.62 13.50
CA TYR A 9 -12.99 0.21 13.41
C TYR A 9 -12.25 -0.49 12.28
N CYS A 10 -11.86 -1.75 12.53
CA CYS A 10 -11.32 -2.66 11.53
C CYS A 10 -11.92 -4.04 11.72
N GLY A 11 -12.59 -4.55 10.69
CA GLY A 11 -13.07 -5.92 10.63
C GLY A 11 -12.68 -6.57 9.30
N PHE A 12 -12.22 -7.81 9.35
CA PHE A 12 -11.99 -8.62 8.15
C PHE A 12 -12.82 -9.89 8.22
N LEU A 13 -13.61 -10.16 7.17
CA LEU A 13 -14.41 -11.38 7.05
C LEU A 13 -13.90 -12.22 5.87
N HIS A 14 -13.56 -13.47 6.13
CA HIS A 14 -13.00 -14.38 5.13
C HIS A 14 -14.06 -14.94 4.18
N GLY A 15 -15.22 -15.32 4.74
CA GLY A 15 -16.30 -15.97 4.02
C GLY A 15 -17.60 -16.11 4.80
N ALA A 16 -18.55 -16.85 4.24
CA ALA A 16 -19.91 -17.00 4.76
C ALA A 16 -19.97 -17.49 6.21
N ASP A 17 -19.11 -18.45 6.56
CA ASP A 17 -19.09 -19.12 7.87
C ASP A 17 -17.93 -18.65 8.76
N SER A 18 -17.30 -17.51 8.44
CA SER A 18 -16.18 -16.98 9.23
C SER A 18 -16.62 -15.91 10.21
N ASP A 19 -16.07 -15.97 11.42
CA ASP A 19 -16.15 -14.87 12.37
C ASP A 19 -15.42 -13.62 11.86
N VAL A 20 -15.84 -12.47 12.38
CA VAL A 20 -15.16 -11.20 12.13
C VAL A 20 -13.81 -11.19 12.85
N VAL A 21 -12.74 -11.03 12.09
CA VAL A 21 -11.39 -10.84 12.65
C VAL A 21 -11.14 -9.36 12.87
N THR A 22 -10.81 -8.97 14.11
CA THR A 22 -10.35 -7.61 14.40
C THR A 22 -8.96 -7.42 13.81
N CYS A 23 -8.80 -6.42 12.95
CA CYS A 23 -7.60 -6.26 12.12
C CYS A 23 -6.82 -4.98 12.38
N LYS A 24 -7.14 -4.26 13.46
CA LYS A 24 -6.53 -2.96 13.74
C LYS A 24 -5.02 -3.05 13.96
N ASP A 25 -4.59 -4.06 14.71
CA ASP A 25 -3.17 -4.30 15.04
C ASP A 25 -2.37 -4.91 13.87
N LEU A 26 -3.04 -5.22 12.76
CA LEU A 26 -2.42 -5.75 11.54
C LEU A 26 -2.03 -4.65 10.55
N PHE A 27 -2.29 -3.38 10.89
CA PHE A 27 -1.85 -2.25 10.09
C PHE A 27 -0.46 -1.81 10.51
N GLU A 28 0.48 -1.83 9.57
CA GLU A 28 1.86 -1.43 9.80
C GLU A 28 2.11 0.00 9.28
N PRO A 29 2.80 0.86 10.06
CA PRO A 29 3.20 2.16 9.58
C PRO A 29 4.29 2.03 8.51
N VAL A 30 4.10 2.71 7.39
CA VAL A 30 5.08 2.77 6.29
C VAL A 30 5.31 4.23 5.89
N LEU A 31 6.57 4.60 5.72
CA LEU A 31 6.93 5.91 5.20
C LEU A 31 6.76 5.94 3.68
N THR A 32 6.03 6.93 3.17
CA THR A 32 5.79 7.12 1.74
C THR A 32 5.96 8.59 1.36
N SER A 33 5.83 8.89 0.07
CA SER A 33 5.77 10.28 -0.42
C SER A 33 4.56 11.08 0.09
N ALA A 34 3.55 10.43 0.68
CA ALA A 34 2.42 11.09 1.35
C ALA A 34 2.61 11.27 2.87
N GLY A 35 3.80 10.95 3.39
CA GLY A 35 4.09 10.89 4.82
C GLY A 35 3.89 9.49 5.38
N ILE A 36 3.52 9.41 6.67
CA ILE A 36 3.24 8.14 7.35
C ILE A 36 1.89 7.60 6.86
N CYS A 37 1.93 6.49 6.14
CA CYS A 37 0.76 5.71 5.75
C CYS A 37 0.66 4.44 6.60
N PHE A 38 -0.51 3.80 6.58
CA PHE A 38 -0.71 2.51 7.23
C PHE A 38 -1.11 1.48 6.18
N THR A 39 -0.38 0.38 6.11
CA THR A 39 -0.61 -0.69 5.14
C THR A 39 -1.20 -1.92 5.83
N PHE A 40 -2.12 -2.60 5.14
CA PHE A 40 -2.70 -3.85 5.59
C PHE A 40 -2.39 -4.93 4.55
N ASN A 41 -1.66 -5.96 4.97
CA ASN A 41 -1.26 -7.05 4.08
C ASN A 41 -2.07 -8.34 4.32
N GLY A 42 -3.31 -8.20 4.77
CA GLY A 42 -4.19 -9.34 5.05
C GLY A 42 -4.05 -9.88 6.47
N THR A 43 -4.58 -11.08 6.64
CA THR A 43 -4.44 -11.88 7.86
C THR A 43 -3.81 -13.22 7.48
N ASN A 44 -3.60 -14.11 8.45
CA ASN A 44 -3.19 -15.50 8.19
C ASN A 44 -4.19 -16.30 7.34
N LYS A 45 -5.41 -15.78 7.13
CA LYS A 45 -6.46 -16.39 6.32
C LYS A 45 -6.75 -15.51 5.10
N LEU A 46 -6.87 -16.14 3.93
CA LEU A 46 -7.25 -15.47 2.68
C LEU A 46 -8.76 -15.24 2.62
N ALA A 47 -9.20 -14.24 1.85
CA ALA A 47 -10.60 -14.10 1.49
C ALA A 47 -10.99 -15.22 0.52
N ASN A 48 -12.02 -15.98 0.84
CA ASN A 48 -12.50 -17.11 0.03
C ASN A 48 -13.90 -16.87 -0.56
N SER A 49 -14.58 -15.80 -0.14
CA SER A 49 -15.90 -15.43 -0.62
C SER A 49 -15.88 -14.01 -1.20
N THR A 50 -16.73 -13.77 -2.20
CA THR A 50 -16.86 -12.46 -2.86
C THR A 50 -18.15 -11.76 -2.43
N GLY A 51 -18.14 -10.43 -2.46
CA GLY A 51 -19.29 -9.58 -2.11
C GLY A 51 -19.02 -8.65 -0.94
N ILE A 52 -19.80 -7.57 -0.86
CA ILE A 52 -19.66 -6.46 0.12
C ILE A 52 -19.73 -6.90 1.60
N ARG A 53 -20.32 -8.08 1.86
CA ARG A 53 -20.36 -8.64 3.22
C ARG A 53 -18.97 -9.06 3.69
N TYR A 54 -18.11 -9.51 2.78
CA TYR A 54 -16.80 -10.10 3.03
C TYR A 54 -15.65 -9.13 2.72
N GLY A 55 -14.45 -9.49 3.15
CA GLY A 55 -13.25 -8.67 2.97
C GLY A 55 -13.06 -7.65 4.09
N LEU A 56 -12.32 -6.59 3.77
CA LEU A 56 -11.89 -5.56 4.71
C LEU A 56 -12.96 -4.48 4.89
N LYS A 57 -13.31 -4.18 6.14
CA LYS A 57 -14.21 -3.10 6.53
C LYS A 57 -13.50 -2.15 7.48
N LEU A 58 -13.52 -0.87 7.14
CA LEU A 58 -12.86 0.19 7.89
C LEU A 58 -13.84 1.31 8.22
N VAL A 59 -13.75 1.80 9.45
CA VAL A 59 -14.27 3.13 9.80
C VAL A 59 -13.07 3.96 10.21
N LEU A 60 -12.86 5.08 9.52
CA LEU A 60 -11.69 5.93 9.70
C LEU A 60 -12.10 7.24 10.38
N ASN A 61 -11.26 7.69 11.31
CA ASN A 61 -11.39 8.96 12.01
C ASN A 61 -10.42 9.98 11.41
N ILE A 62 -10.95 10.93 10.64
CA ILE A 62 -10.16 11.94 9.92
C ILE A 62 -10.17 13.26 10.70
N GLN A 63 -9.08 13.52 11.42
CA GLN A 63 -8.86 14.74 12.22
C GLN A 63 -8.53 15.96 11.34
N GLN A 64 -9.50 16.47 10.60
CA GLN A 64 -9.31 17.55 9.59
C GLN A 64 -8.69 18.83 10.15
N LYS A 65 -8.95 19.18 11.42
CA LYS A 65 -8.41 20.40 12.05
C LYS A 65 -6.94 20.28 12.45
N GLU A 66 -6.49 19.07 12.72
CA GLU A 66 -5.16 18.80 13.29
C GLU A 66 -4.16 18.37 12.21
N ARG A 67 -4.62 18.16 10.97
CA ARG A 67 -3.85 17.52 9.91
C ARG A 67 -3.77 18.42 8.68
N PRO A 68 -2.58 18.58 8.08
CA PRO A 68 -2.45 19.28 6.81
C PRO A 68 -3.13 18.48 5.69
N SER A 69 -3.63 19.19 4.69
CA SER A 69 -4.16 18.57 3.48
C SER A 69 -3.03 17.88 2.69
N PHE A 70 -3.27 16.68 2.18
CA PHE A 70 -2.36 16.05 1.22
C PHE A 70 -2.70 16.52 -0.19
N ASN A 71 -1.76 17.21 -0.85
CA ASN A 71 -1.96 17.80 -2.19
C ASN A 71 -3.22 18.67 -2.29
N GLY A 72 -3.48 19.49 -1.25
CA GLY A 72 -4.65 20.37 -1.16
C GLY A 72 -5.98 19.66 -0.90
N LYS A 73 -5.98 18.35 -0.64
CA LYS A 73 -7.19 17.55 -0.40
C LYS A 73 -7.29 17.09 1.05
N LEU A 74 -8.52 17.05 1.56
CA LEU A 74 -8.88 16.49 2.86
C LEU A 74 -9.53 15.12 2.66
N GLY A 75 -9.25 14.19 3.58
CA GLY A 75 -9.73 12.80 3.51
C GLY A 75 -8.58 11.80 3.48
N VAL A 76 -8.82 10.66 2.82
CA VAL A 76 -7.87 9.55 2.74
C VAL A 76 -7.55 9.23 1.28
N LYS A 77 -6.28 8.92 1.01
CA LYS A 77 -5.86 8.31 -0.24
C LYS A 77 -5.76 6.79 -0.04
N LEU A 78 -6.70 6.03 -0.62
CA LEU A 78 -6.66 4.58 -0.61
C LEU A 78 -5.83 4.07 -1.79
N VAL A 79 -4.83 3.25 -1.50
CA VAL A 79 -3.97 2.61 -2.51
C VAL A 79 -4.05 1.10 -2.32
N ILE A 80 -4.37 0.38 -3.40
CA ILE A 80 -4.36 -1.09 -3.43
C ILE A 80 -3.16 -1.50 -4.27
N HIS A 81 -2.27 -2.28 -3.69
CA HIS A 81 -1.06 -2.78 -4.34
C HIS A 81 -0.74 -4.19 -3.85
N ASN A 82 0.23 -4.85 -4.49
CA ASN A 82 0.74 -6.15 -4.04
C ASN A 82 1.50 -5.98 -2.71
N GLY A 83 1.40 -6.95 -1.80
CA GLY A 83 1.93 -6.87 -0.43
C GLY A 83 3.43 -6.61 -0.31
N ARG A 84 4.23 -6.97 -1.33
CA ARG A 84 5.68 -6.70 -1.39
C ARG A 84 6.07 -5.63 -2.41
N ASP A 85 5.10 -4.89 -2.97
CA ASP A 85 5.36 -3.78 -3.87
C ASP A 85 5.42 -2.45 -3.11
N ILE A 86 6.12 -1.47 -3.69
CA ILE A 86 6.26 -0.13 -3.12
C ILE A 86 4.96 0.65 -3.33
N ALA A 87 4.37 1.10 -2.23
CA ALA A 87 3.18 1.95 -2.24
C ALA A 87 3.48 3.33 -2.85
N ARG A 88 2.65 3.78 -3.80
CA ARG A 88 2.86 5.03 -4.55
C ARG A 88 1.65 5.97 -4.46
N PRO A 89 1.33 6.52 -3.27
CA PRO A 89 0.14 7.33 -3.04
C PRO A 89 0.08 8.64 -3.85
N TYR A 90 1.24 9.13 -4.30
CA TYR A 90 1.31 10.29 -5.19
C TYR A 90 0.92 9.98 -6.65
N LEU A 91 1.16 8.75 -7.13
CA LEU A 91 0.92 8.38 -8.52
C LEU A 91 -0.49 7.83 -8.76
N TYR A 92 -0.97 6.96 -7.88
CA TYR A 92 -2.27 6.31 -8.05
C TYR A 92 -2.98 6.11 -6.71
N GLY A 93 -4.26 5.75 -6.79
CA GLY A 93 -5.15 5.52 -5.65
C GLY A 93 -6.40 6.40 -5.68
N ILE A 94 -7.36 6.01 -4.86
CA ILE A 94 -8.70 6.58 -4.78
C ILE A 94 -8.71 7.63 -3.66
N SER A 95 -9.17 8.84 -3.97
CA SER A 95 -9.35 9.88 -2.94
C SER A 95 -10.75 9.75 -2.33
N ILE A 96 -10.82 9.50 -1.03
CA ILE A 96 -12.07 9.30 -0.30
C ILE A 96 -12.27 10.51 0.61
N PRO A 97 -13.29 11.35 0.36
CA PRO A 97 -13.62 12.46 1.23
C PRO A 97 -14.17 11.97 2.58
N PRO A 98 -13.97 12.73 3.67
CA PRO A 98 -14.58 12.43 4.95
C PRO A 98 -16.11 12.52 4.87
N GLY A 99 -16.82 11.68 5.66
CA GLY A 99 -18.28 11.67 5.73
C GLY A 99 -18.98 10.76 4.70
N PHE A 100 -18.23 10.07 3.84
CA PHE A 100 -18.77 9.15 2.86
C PHE A 100 -18.42 7.69 3.18
N ALA A 101 -19.37 6.79 2.95
CA ALA A 101 -19.12 5.35 2.86
C ALA A 101 -18.84 4.99 1.40
N VAL A 102 -17.76 4.26 1.14
CA VAL A 102 -17.33 3.90 -0.23
C VAL A 102 -17.04 2.41 -0.28
N ASP A 103 -17.69 1.72 -1.22
CA ASP A 103 -17.43 0.32 -1.51
C ASP A 103 -16.45 0.18 -2.67
N VAL A 104 -15.35 -0.54 -2.43
CA VAL A 104 -14.28 -0.73 -3.44
C VAL A 104 -14.19 -2.20 -3.83
N GLY A 105 -14.72 -2.51 -5.01
CA GLY A 105 -14.54 -3.82 -5.63
C GLY A 105 -13.17 -3.96 -6.27
N VAL A 106 -12.49 -5.08 -6.03
CA VAL A 106 -11.15 -5.35 -6.57
C VAL A 106 -11.19 -6.58 -7.46
N ARG A 107 -10.57 -6.50 -8.65
CA ARG A 107 -10.32 -7.64 -9.53
C ARG A 107 -8.82 -7.79 -9.74
N LYS A 108 -8.25 -8.91 -9.30
CA LYS A 108 -6.85 -9.24 -9.56
C LYS A 108 -6.69 -9.60 -11.03
N MET A 109 -5.72 -8.98 -11.70
CA MET A 109 -5.29 -9.32 -13.05
C MET A 109 -3.78 -9.53 -13.04
N ALA A 110 -3.33 -10.56 -13.75
CA ALA A 110 -1.91 -10.84 -13.94
C ALA A 110 -1.68 -11.09 -15.44
N THR A 111 -0.53 -10.65 -15.92
CA THR A 111 -0.11 -10.83 -17.32
C THR A 111 1.33 -11.31 -17.31
N GLN A 112 1.61 -12.30 -18.13
CA GLN A 112 2.94 -12.86 -18.33
C GLN A 112 3.28 -12.78 -19.81
N ASP A 113 4.50 -12.36 -20.14
CA ASP A 113 5.00 -12.44 -21.51
C ASP A 113 5.45 -13.88 -21.78
N GLU A 114 4.69 -14.61 -22.60
CA GLU A 114 4.99 -15.99 -22.99
C GLU A 114 6.07 -16.07 -24.09
N THR A 115 6.35 -14.96 -24.77
CA THR A 115 7.21 -14.94 -25.95
C THR A 115 8.67 -14.65 -25.62
N SER A 116 8.93 -14.04 -24.44
CA SER A 116 10.24 -13.53 -24.03
C SER A 116 10.79 -12.40 -24.93
N GLU A 117 9.98 -11.89 -25.87
CA GLU A 117 10.38 -10.81 -26.79
C GLU A 117 10.66 -9.50 -26.05
N ALA A 118 9.96 -9.25 -24.95
CA ALA A 118 10.17 -8.05 -24.14
C ALA A 118 11.47 -8.10 -23.32
N LYS A 119 12.15 -9.26 -23.26
CA LYS A 119 13.37 -9.49 -22.47
C LYS A 119 13.22 -9.02 -21.02
N CYS A 120 12.09 -9.36 -20.43
CA CYS A 120 11.79 -9.05 -19.03
C CYS A 120 12.81 -9.70 -18.10
N ILE A 121 13.13 -9.00 -17.01
CA ILE A 121 13.96 -9.51 -15.93
C ILE A 121 13.01 -9.85 -14.79
N ASP A 122 12.97 -11.11 -14.37
CA ASP A 122 12.02 -11.58 -13.33
C ASP A 122 12.42 -11.12 -11.93
N GLY A 123 13.71 -10.82 -11.72
CA GLY A 123 14.22 -10.35 -10.44
C GLY A 123 15.59 -9.71 -10.56
N MET A 124 15.79 -8.64 -9.81
CA MET A 124 17.07 -7.97 -9.66
C MET A 124 17.27 -7.65 -8.19
N ASN A 125 18.49 -7.86 -7.69
CA ASN A 125 18.83 -7.43 -6.34
C ASN A 125 19.09 -5.92 -6.35
N LEU A 126 18.24 -5.15 -5.67
CA LEU A 126 18.33 -3.70 -5.58
C LEU A 126 18.88 -3.32 -4.20
N PRO A 127 20.03 -2.61 -4.10
CA PRO A 127 20.66 -2.27 -2.81
C PRO A 127 19.75 -1.54 -1.82
N PHE A 128 18.86 -0.66 -2.30
CA PHE A 128 17.94 0.12 -1.46
C PHE A 128 16.54 -0.52 -1.35
N PHE A 129 16.25 -1.54 -2.15
CA PHE A 129 14.97 -2.26 -2.16
C PHE A 129 15.23 -3.77 -2.22
N PRO A 130 15.75 -4.37 -1.14
CA PRO A 130 16.25 -5.74 -1.17
C PRO A 130 15.10 -6.74 -1.36
N SER A 131 15.41 -7.85 -2.03
CA SER A 131 14.43 -8.83 -2.52
C SER A 131 13.73 -9.63 -1.43
N ASP A 132 14.27 -9.64 -0.21
CA ASP A 132 13.66 -10.24 0.98
C ASP A 132 12.44 -9.41 1.46
N LYS A 133 12.42 -8.12 1.18
CA LYS A 133 11.33 -7.20 1.57
C LYS A 133 10.47 -6.75 0.40
N PHE A 134 11.07 -6.54 -0.76
CA PHE A 134 10.41 -5.97 -1.93
C PHE A 134 10.44 -6.91 -3.13
N GLU A 135 9.33 -6.98 -3.85
CA GLU A 135 9.25 -7.64 -5.14
C GLU A 135 9.83 -6.72 -6.23
N TYR A 136 10.59 -7.30 -7.16
CA TYR A 136 11.17 -6.53 -8.25
C TYR A 136 10.07 -5.93 -9.13
N SER A 137 10.20 -4.64 -9.43
CA SER A 137 9.33 -3.95 -10.37
C SER A 137 10.11 -2.87 -11.11
N GLN A 138 9.60 -2.46 -12.28
CA GLN A 138 10.17 -1.34 -13.03
C GLN A 138 10.25 -0.07 -12.18
N PHE A 139 9.30 0.12 -11.26
CA PHE A 139 9.29 1.26 -10.36
C PHE A 139 10.39 1.14 -9.31
N ALA A 140 10.50 -0.01 -8.63
CA ALA A 140 11.56 -0.24 -7.65
C ALA A 140 12.95 -0.05 -8.26
N CYS A 141 13.15 -0.51 -9.51
CA CYS A 141 14.40 -0.30 -10.25
C CYS A 141 14.73 1.19 -10.45
N ARG A 142 13.74 2.00 -10.86
CA ARG A 142 13.92 3.45 -11.07
C ARG A 142 14.18 4.19 -9.77
N GLU A 143 13.44 3.90 -8.70
CA GLU A 143 13.66 4.51 -7.39
C GLU A 143 15.02 4.12 -6.82
N ASN A 144 15.43 2.85 -6.96
CA ASN A 144 16.75 2.40 -6.55
C ASN A 144 17.86 3.17 -7.29
N ALA A 145 17.72 3.40 -8.60
CA ALA A 145 18.70 4.16 -9.37
C ALA A 145 18.81 5.62 -8.89
N VAL A 146 17.71 6.24 -8.45
CA VAL A 146 17.72 7.56 -7.82
C VAL A 146 18.45 7.50 -6.48
N ALA A 147 18.13 6.54 -5.62
CA ALA A 147 18.76 6.37 -4.31
C ALA A 147 20.28 6.13 -4.45
N GLU A 148 20.70 5.26 -5.37
CA GLU A 148 22.12 5.03 -5.68
C GLU A 148 22.81 6.30 -6.17
N ASN A 149 22.15 7.10 -7.02
CA ASN A 149 22.73 8.34 -7.51
C ASN A 149 22.92 9.37 -6.39
N ILE A 150 22.04 9.42 -5.41
CA ILE A 150 22.17 10.29 -4.23
C ILE A 150 23.29 9.77 -3.30
N ALA A 151 23.34 8.45 -3.08
CA ALA A 151 24.31 7.81 -2.20
C ALA A 151 25.75 7.82 -2.75
N LYS A 152 25.94 8.01 -4.06
CA LYS A 152 27.28 8.12 -4.66
C LYS A 152 28.09 9.24 -4.01
N ARG A 153 29.33 8.92 -3.61
CA ARG A 153 30.31 9.87 -3.07
C ARG A 153 30.56 11.08 -3.98
N SER A 154 30.53 10.87 -5.29
CA SER A 154 30.73 11.92 -6.30
C SER A 154 29.51 12.82 -6.53
N LYS A 155 28.40 12.56 -5.82
CA LYS A 155 27.15 13.31 -5.90
C LYS A 155 26.84 13.91 -4.54
N CYS A 156 25.89 13.35 -3.80
CA CYS A 156 25.47 13.92 -2.52
C CYS A 156 26.12 13.22 -1.30
N ASN A 157 26.55 11.95 -1.46
CA ASN A 157 27.12 11.14 -0.38
C ASN A 157 26.20 11.06 0.87
N CYS A 158 24.89 11.01 0.66
CA CYS A 158 23.90 10.90 1.73
C CYS A 158 23.45 9.45 1.89
N VAL A 159 23.14 9.06 3.13
CA VAL A 159 22.41 7.81 3.40
C VAL A 159 20.94 8.07 3.08
N VAL A 160 20.35 7.21 2.25
CA VAL A 160 18.93 7.21 1.89
C VAL A 160 18.25 6.09 2.67
#